data_AF-A0A9D4Y3S1-F1
#
_entry.id   AF-A0A9D4Y3S1-F1
#
_cell.length_a   1.000
_cell.length_b   1.000
_cell.length_c   1.000
_cell.angle_alpha   90.00
_cell.angle_beta   90.00
_cell.angle_gamma   90.00
#
_symmetry.space_group_name_H-M   'P 1'
#
loop_
_entity.id
_entity.type
_entity.pdbx_description
1 polymer ?
#
loop_
_entity_poly.entity_id
_entity_poly.type
_entity_poly.pdbx_seq_one_letter_code
_entity_poly.pdbx_strand_id
1 'polypeptide(L)'
;MRILCFEANLIMKLGSILLIVCVLFALLSHTYGSPTPVKDADDVDFCPKSLTTSGTCSDSSRTCWDELNAAYGASGMVHQCSCKGLADNKRICTCLVRSCQK
;
A
#
# COMPACT_ATOMS: atom_id res chain seq x y z
N MET A 1 -13.66 -4.97 50.62
CA MET A 1 -14.21 -5.11 49.25
C MET A 1 -14.48 -3.74 48.59
N ARG A 2 -13.49 -2.83 48.59
CA ARG A 2 -13.58 -1.52 47.89
C ARG A 2 -12.27 -1.15 47.18
N ILE A 3 -11.14 -1.73 47.61
CA ILE A 3 -9.81 -1.54 47.02
C ILE A 3 -9.70 -2.24 45.64
N LEU A 4 -10.32 -3.42 45.47
CA LEU A 4 -10.31 -4.17 44.20
C LEU A 4 -11.12 -3.50 43.06
N CYS A 5 -12.11 -2.64 43.37
CA CYS A 5 -12.88 -1.93 42.36
C CYS A 5 -12.17 -0.67 41.82
N PHE A 6 -11.23 -0.10 42.59
CA PHE A 6 -10.47 1.08 42.20
C PHE A 6 -9.34 0.70 41.22
N GLU A 7 -8.65 -0.41 41.49
CA GLU A 7 -7.67 -1.03 40.59
C GLU A 7 -8.29 -1.46 39.25
N ALA A 8 -9.47 -2.10 39.26
CA ALA A 8 -10.15 -2.52 38.03
C ALA A 8 -10.61 -1.35 37.13
N ASN A 9 -10.96 -0.20 37.73
CA ASN A 9 -11.36 1.00 36.98
C ASN A 9 -10.15 1.72 36.34
N LEU A 10 -8.98 1.68 36.99
CA LEU A 10 -7.74 2.26 36.47
C LEU A 10 -7.18 1.43 35.31
N ILE A 11 -7.24 0.10 35.41
CA ILE A 11 -6.81 -0.84 34.36
C ILE A 11 -7.71 -0.73 33.10
N MET A 12 -9.04 -0.59 33.27
CA MET A 12 -9.98 -0.42 32.14
C MET A 12 -9.77 0.92 31.39
N LYS A 13 -9.43 1.99 32.13
CA LYS A 13 -9.12 3.31 31.57
C LYS A 13 -7.77 3.37 30.86
N LEU A 14 -6.71 2.78 31.44
CA LEU A 14 -5.40 2.72 30.78
C LEU A 14 -5.47 1.85 29.51
N GLY A 15 -6.16 0.71 29.58
CA GLY A 15 -6.38 -0.15 28.42
C GLY A 15 -7.11 0.58 27.29
N SER A 16 -8.16 1.34 27.63
CA SER A 16 -8.92 2.11 26.63
C SER A 16 -8.09 3.20 25.95
N ILE A 17 -7.28 3.95 26.70
CA ILE A 17 -6.41 4.99 26.13
C ILE A 17 -5.36 4.34 25.21
N LEU A 18 -4.75 3.23 25.64
CA LEU A 18 -3.76 2.50 24.84
C LEU A 18 -4.39 1.99 23.53
N LEU A 19 -5.61 1.45 23.59
CA LEU A 19 -6.35 0.98 22.41
C LEU A 19 -6.67 2.13 21.44
N ILE A 20 -7.12 3.28 21.95
CA ILE A 20 -7.40 4.46 21.13
C ILE A 20 -6.13 4.94 20.42
N VAL A 21 -5.00 5.01 21.15
CA VAL A 21 -3.71 5.38 20.58
C VAL A 21 -3.29 4.39 19.49
N CYS A 22 -3.39 3.08 19.73
CA CYS A 22 -3.09 2.05 18.72
C CYS A 22 -3.98 2.15 17.48
N VAL A 23 -5.29 2.38 17.64
CA VAL A 23 -6.22 2.56 16.51
C VAL A 23 -5.89 3.82 15.71
N LEU A 24 -5.55 4.92 16.38
CA LEU A 24 -5.10 6.15 15.73
C LEU A 24 -3.81 5.92 14.96
N PHE A 25 -2.81 5.24 15.54
CA PHE A 25 -1.57 4.89 14.83
C PHE A 25 -1.85 4.01 13.62
N ALA A 26 -2.70 2.99 13.73
CA ALA A 26 -3.07 2.14 12.59
C ALA A 26 -3.78 2.93 11.48
N LEU A 27 -4.70 3.82 11.83
CA LEU A 27 -5.38 4.70 10.87
C LEU A 27 -4.40 5.66 10.19
N LEU A 28 -3.50 6.28 10.96
CA LEU A 28 -2.48 7.19 10.44
C LEU A 28 -1.48 6.46 9.53
N SER A 29 -1.06 5.24 9.88
CA SER A 29 -0.23 4.42 8.99
C SER A 29 -0.96 4.04 7.70
N HIS A 30 -2.28 3.86 7.73
CA HIS A 30 -3.08 3.61 6.54
C HIS A 30 -3.24 4.85 5.64
N THR A 31 -3.32 6.05 6.22
CA THR A 31 -3.46 7.32 5.46
C THR A 31 -2.13 7.88 4.96
N TYR A 32 -1.07 7.78 5.77
CA TYR A 32 0.24 8.38 5.48
C TYR A 32 1.29 7.37 4.98
N GLY A 33 1.06 6.06 5.12
CA GLY A 33 1.96 5.03 4.60
C GLY A 33 1.84 4.78 3.10
N SER A 34 1.32 5.74 2.34
CA SER A 34 1.27 5.64 0.88
C SER A 34 2.65 5.96 0.30
N PRO A 35 3.04 5.27 -0.79
CA PRO A 35 4.31 5.53 -1.44
C PRO A 35 4.38 6.99 -1.89
N THR A 36 5.53 7.62 -1.63
CA THR A 36 5.77 9.01 -2.02
C THR A 36 5.61 9.14 -3.54
N PRO A 37 4.84 10.13 -4.03
CA PRO A 37 4.72 10.37 -5.45
C PRO A 37 6.10 10.68 -6.04
N VAL A 38 6.42 10.03 -7.15
CA VAL A 38 7.54 10.33 -8.03
C VAL A 38 7.05 11.37 -9.03
N LYS A 39 7.70 12.52 -9.06
CA LYS A 39 7.41 13.57 -10.02
C LYS A 39 8.13 13.30 -11.33
N ASP A 40 7.44 13.43 -12.47
CA ASP A 40 8.07 13.38 -13.78
C ASP A 40 8.63 14.76 -14.20
N ALA A 41 9.17 14.85 -15.43
CA ALA A 41 9.73 16.08 -15.97
C ALA A 41 8.68 17.19 -16.20
N ASP A 42 7.40 16.82 -16.25
CA ASP A 42 6.25 17.69 -16.46
C ASP A 42 5.53 18.04 -15.13
N ASP A 43 6.16 17.77 -13.97
CA ASP A 43 5.64 17.99 -12.60
C ASP A 43 4.35 17.21 -12.28
N VAL A 44 4.11 16.12 -13.01
CA VAL A 44 2.98 15.21 -12.78
C VAL A 44 3.35 14.19 -11.71
N ASP A 45 2.45 14.01 -10.74
CA ASP A 45 2.60 13.02 -9.68
C ASP A 45 2.30 11.61 -10.18
N PHE A 46 3.29 10.72 -10.06
CA PHE A 46 3.13 9.29 -10.29
C PHE A 46 3.35 8.50 -9.01
N CYS A 47 2.48 7.53 -8.76
CA CYS A 47 2.63 6.62 -7.63
C CYS A 47 3.04 5.22 -8.10
N PRO A 48 4.00 4.58 -7.41
CA PRO A 48 4.32 3.19 -7.68
C PRO A 48 3.16 2.30 -7.24
N LYS A 49 2.71 1.44 -8.14
CA LYS A 49 1.69 0.42 -7.90
C LYS A 49 2.24 -0.92 -8.25
N SER A 50 1.97 -1.89 -7.37
CA SER A 50 2.44 -3.26 -7.54
C SER A 50 1.29 -4.24 -7.66
N LEU A 51 1.45 -5.22 -8.56
CA LEU A 51 0.54 -6.34 -8.75
C LEU A 51 1.35 -7.63 -8.74
N THR A 52 0.89 -8.63 -7.98
CA THR A 52 1.50 -9.96 -7.96
C THR A 52 0.70 -10.90 -8.83
N THR A 53 1.34 -11.51 -9.82
CA THR A 53 0.73 -12.47 -10.75
C THR A 53 1.55 -13.75 -10.86
N SER A 54 0.95 -14.82 -11.36
CA SER A 54 1.66 -16.07 -11.68
C SER A 54 2.51 -15.89 -12.94
N GLY A 55 3.64 -16.59 -13.01
CA GLY A 55 4.58 -16.57 -14.13
C GLY A 55 5.97 -16.03 -13.78
N THR A 56 6.82 -15.92 -14.80
CA THR A 56 8.20 -15.42 -14.71
C THR A 56 8.38 -14.10 -15.48
N CYS A 57 9.50 -13.41 -15.26
CA CYS A 57 9.77 -12.10 -15.86
C CYS A 57 10.37 -12.16 -17.29
N SER A 58 10.09 -13.20 -18.08
CA SER A 58 10.83 -13.43 -19.33
C SER A 58 10.54 -12.42 -20.46
N ASP A 59 9.37 -11.77 -20.46
CA ASP A 59 8.94 -10.72 -21.43
C ASP A 59 8.08 -9.64 -20.74
N SER A 60 8.47 -9.28 -19.53
CA SER A 60 7.52 -8.80 -18.53
C SER A 60 7.18 -7.31 -18.54
N SER A 61 7.92 -6.45 -19.22
CA SER A 61 7.60 -5.01 -19.21
C SER A 61 6.26 -4.72 -19.88
N ARG A 62 6.00 -5.33 -21.04
CA ARG A 62 4.74 -5.17 -21.78
C ARG A 62 3.57 -5.84 -21.06
N THR A 63 3.75 -7.06 -20.56
CA THR A 63 2.69 -7.76 -19.81
C THR A 63 2.36 -7.08 -18.48
N CYS A 64 3.35 -6.58 -17.72
CA CYS A 64 3.08 -5.77 -16.53
C CYS A 64 2.36 -4.46 -16.88
N TRP A 65 2.72 -3.83 -17.99
CA TRP A 65 2.06 -2.63 -18.48
C TRP A 65 0.60 -2.92 -18.88
N ASP A 66 0.34 -4.01 -19.60
CA ASP A 66 -1.01 -4.42 -20.01
C ASP A 66 -1.88 -4.77 -18.78
N GLU A 67 -1.35 -5.53 -17.83
CA GLU A 67 -2.04 -5.90 -16.57
C GLU A 67 -2.40 -4.66 -15.74
N LEU A 68 -1.48 -3.70 -15.59
CA LEU A 68 -1.77 -2.47 -14.86
C LEU A 68 -2.69 -1.52 -15.64
N ASN A 69 -2.58 -1.43 -16.97
CA ASN A 69 -3.54 -0.62 -17.75
C ASN A 69 -4.94 -1.21 -17.72
N ALA A 70 -5.09 -2.53 -17.67
CA ALA A 70 -6.39 -3.16 -17.48
C ALA A 70 -6.99 -2.79 -16.11
N ALA A 71 -6.15 -2.65 -15.07
CA ALA A 71 -6.59 -2.31 -13.72
C ALA A 71 -6.93 -0.81 -13.53
N TYR A 72 -6.12 0.09 -14.10
CA TYR A 72 -6.24 1.55 -13.89
C TYR A 72 -6.87 2.30 -15.06
N GLY A 73 -7.07 1.64 -16.20
CA GLY A 73 -7.60 2.22 -17.44
C GLY A 73 -6.65 3.20 -18.12
N ALA A 74 -7.06 3.70 -19.29
CA ALA A 74 -6.26 4.65 -20.09
C ALA A 74 -5.92 5.95 -19.33
N SER A 75 -6.77 6.36 -18.38
CA SER A 75 -6.55 7.54 -17.53
C SER A 75 -5.43 7.37 -16.51
N GLY A 76 -5.03 6.12 -16.21
CA GLY A 76 -3.97 5.82 -15.24
C GLY A 76 -2.56 6.18 -15.73
N MET A 77 -2.36 6.41 -17.03
CA MET A 77 -1.08 6.75 -17.66
C MET A 77 0.08 5.90 -17.12
N VAL A 78 -0.07 4.57 -17.20
CA VAL A 78 0.93 3.61 -16.70
C VAL A 78 2.23 3.76 -17.49
N HIS A 79 3.36 3.91 -16.80
CA HIS A 79 4.68 3.90 -17.41
C HIS A 79 5.76 3.41 -16.44
N GLN A 80 7.00 3.26 -16.92
CA GLN A 80 8.15 2.80 -16.12
C GLN A 80 7.86 1.54 -15.30
N CYS A 81 7.46 0.47 -15.99
CA CYS A 81 7.19 -0.82 -15.40
C CYS A 81 8.47 -1.63 -15.14
N SER A 82 8.52 -2.29 -13.99
CA SER A 82 9.54 -3.26 -13.61
C SER A 82 8.87 -4.59 -13.24
N CYS A 83 9.59 -5.68 -13.45
CA CYS A 83 9.16 -7.01 -13.03
C CYS A 83 10.24 -7.63 -12.16
N LYS A 84 9.81 -8.22 -11.05
CA LYS A 84 10.67 -9.01 -10.17
C LYS A 84 10.09 -10.41 -10.00
N GLY A 85 10.86 -11.42 -10.34
CA GLY A 85 10.50 -12.81 -10.09
C GLY A 85 10.45 -13.09 -8.59
N LEU A 86 9.47 -13.90 -8.18
CA LEU A 86 9.29 -14.42 -6.84
C LEU A 86 9.42 -15.96 -6.87
N ALA A 87 9.47 -16.58 -5.69
CA ALA A 87 9.36 -18.03 -5.57
C ALA A 87 7.98 -18.52 -6.07
N ASP A 88 7.85 -19.83 -6.27
CA ASP A 88 6.60 -20.50 -6.63
C ASP A 88 5.99 -20.07 -7.97
N ASN A 89 6.82 -19.76 -8.96
CA ASN A 89 6.37 -19.31 -10.28
C ASN A 89 5.43 -18.09 -10.17
N LYS A 90 5.81 -17.13 -9.32
CA LYS A 90 5.13 -15.85 -9.17
C LYS A 90 6.06 -14.73 -9.59
N ARG A 91 5.47 -13.58 -9.89
CA ARG A 91 6.18 -12.33 -10.18
C ARG A 91 5.43 -11.17 -9.56
N ILE A 92 6.17 -10.12 -9.25
CA ILE A 92 5.61 -8.82 -8.88
C ILE A 92 5.95 -7.81 -9.96
N CYS A 93 4.91 -7.21 -10.54
CA CYS A 93 4.99 -6.09 -11.45
C CYS A 93 4.88 -4.81 -10.64
N THR A 94 5.77 -3.84 -10.85
CA THR A 94 5.66 -2.50 -10.26
C THR A 94 5.79 -1.45 -11.35
N CYS A 95 4.76 -0.63 -11.54
CA CYS A 95 4.77 0.49 -12.48
C CYS A 95 4.39 1.80 -11.80
N LEU A 96 4.73 2.91 -12.45
CA LEU A 96 4.28 4.25 -12.08
C LEU A 96 2.93 4.52 -12.75
N VAL A 97 1.95 5.01 -11.97
CA VAL A 97 0.63 5.41 -12.47
C VAL A 97 0.30 6.82 -11.96
N ARG A 98 -0.40 7.61 -12.77
CA ARG A 98 -0.79 9.00 -12.45
C ARG A 98 -1.83 9.12 -11.33
N SER A 99 -2.24 8.00 -10.74
CA SER A 99 -3.22 7.96 -9.64
C SER A 99 -2.63 7.33 -8.39
N CYS A 100 -2.42 8.15 -7.36
CA CYS A 100 -2.05 7.70 -6.02
C CYS A 100 -3.25 7.17 -5.21
N GLN A 101 -4.44 7.10 -5.81
CA GLN A 101 -5.66 6.65 -5.14
C GLN A 101 -5.56 5.15 -4.81
N LYS A 102 -6.07 4.78 -3.63
CA LYS A 102 -5.95 3.45 -3.03
C LYS A 102 -7.19 2.62 -3.33
#